data_AF-A0A9D1D6I3-F1
#
_entry.id   AF-A0A9D1D6I3-F1
#
_cell.length_a   1.000
_cell.length_b   1.000
_cell.length_c   1.000
_cell.angle_alpha   90.00
_cell.angle_beta   90.00
_cell.angle_gamma   90.00
#
_symmetry.space_group_name_H-M   'P 1'
#
loop_
_entity.id
_entity.type
_entity.pdbx_description
1 polymer ?
#
loop_
_entity_poly.entity_id
_entity_poly.type
_entity_poly.pdbx_seq_one_letter_code
_entity_poly.pdbx_strand_id
1 'polypeptide(L)' 'MFEKIAKYLADQLDIAVEDIKPETTFESLGIDSLDTVEMVMDLEEELGVELELEEKVSTVGELVDFVESKVE' A
#
# COMPACT_ATOMS: atom_id res chain seq x y z
N MET A 1 -7.30 4.06 6.62
CA MET A 1 -6.16 4.12 5.68
C MET A 1 -6.37 3.27 4.43
N PHE A 2 -7.03 2.12 4.54
CA PHE A 2 -7.30 1.20 3.40
C PHE A 2 -7.79 1.90 2.13
N GLU A 3 -8.85 2.71 2.21
CA GLU A 3 -9.45 3.35 1.04
C GLU A 3 -8.49 4.30 0.31
N LYS A 4 -7.57 4.97 1.03
CA LYS A 4 -6.55 5.83 0.39
C LYS A 4 -5.57 5.00 -0.42
N ILE A 5 -5.01 3.95 0.19
CA ILE A 5 -4.05 3.06 -0.46
C ILE A 5 -4.72 2.31 -1.61
N ALA A 6 -5.89 1.72 -1.39
CA ALA A 6 -6.63 1.03 -2.43
C ALA A 6 -7.00 1.96 -3.60
N LYS A 7 -7.39 3.21 -3.33
CA LYS A 7 -7.65 4.19 -4.39
C LYS A 7 -6.40 4.56 -5.18
N TYR A 8 -5.29 4.81 -4.49
CA TYR A 8 -4.00 5.08 -5.13
C TYR A 8 -3.58 3.94 -6.06
N LEU A 9 -3.70 2.70 -5.56
CA LEU A 9 -3.40 1.48 -6.33
C LEU A 9 -4.33 1.30 -7.53
N ALA A 10 -5.62 1.55 -7.34
CA ALA A 10 -6.60 1.47 -8.42
C ALA A 10 -6.29 2.47 -9.54
N ASP A 11 -5.93 3.71 -9.18
CA ASP A 11 -5.56 4.75 -10.15
C ASP A 11 -4.23 4.42 -10.86
N GLN A 12 -3.23 3.86 -10.16
CA GLN A 12 -1.95 3.43 -10.75
C GLN A 12 -2.10 2.25 -11.71
N LEU A 13 -2.94 1.28 -11.36
CA LEU A 13 -3.09 0.02 -12.09
C LEU A 13 -4.22 0.04 -13.12
N ASP A 14 -4.97 1.15 -13.21
CA ASP A 14 -6.15 1.29 -14.06
C ASP A 14 -7.22 0.20 -13.79
N ILE A 15 -7.42 -0.15 -12.51
CA ILE A 15 -8.42 -1.13 -12.06
C ILE A 15 -9.46 -0.48 -11.14
N ALA A 16 -10.57 -1.16 -10.89
CA ALA A 16 -11.54 -0.67 -9.93
C ALA A 16 -11.02 -0.87 -8.49
N VAL A 17 -11.23 0.12 -7.61
CA VAL A 17 -10.98 -0.01 -6.17
C VAL A 17 -11.74 -1.21 -5.58
N GLU A 18 -12.89 -1.53 -6.16
CA GLU A 18 -13.76 -2.65 -5.78
C GLU A 18 -13.10 -4.03 -6.02
N ASP A 19 -12.16 -4.10 -6.97
CA ASP A 19 -11.39 -5.30 -7.27
C ASP A 19 -10.21 -5.49 -6.29
N ILE A 20 -9.87 -4.45 -5.52
CA ILE A 20 -8.80 -4.48 -4.52
C ILE A 20 -9.40 -4.91 -3.18
N LYS A 21 -8.99 -6.08 -2.71
CA LYS A 21 -9.38 -6.63 -1.42
C LYS A 21 -8.19 -6.62 -0.46
N PRO A 22 -8.44 -6.65 0.86
CA PRO A 22 -7.38 -6.79 1.85
C PRO A 22 -6.53 -8.04 1.65
N GLU A 23 -7.16 -9.11 1.15
CA GLU A 23 -6.54 -10.40 0.81
C GLU A 23 -5.78 -10.39 -0.53
N THR A 24 -5.93 -9.34 -1.35
CA THR A 24 -5.24 -9.23 -2.63
C THR A 24 -3.75 -8.96 -2.40
N THR A 25 -2.90 -9.69 -3.11
CA THR A 25 -1.44 -9.50 -3.06
C THR A 25 -0.95 -8.46 -4.04
N PHE A 26 0.13 -7.76 -3.69
CA PHE A 26 0.79 -6.80 -4.57
C PHE A 26 1.24 -7.46 -5.88
N GLU A 27 1.77 -8.69 -5.81
CA GLU A 27 2.13 -9.47 -7.02
C GLU A 27 0.91 -9.74 -7.93
N SER A 28 -0.27 -10.04 -7.36
CA SER A 28 -1.48 -10.30 -8.17
C SER A 28 -1.99 -9.04 -8.86
N LEU A 29 -1.67 -7.88 -8.30
CA LEU A 29 -2.01 -6.57 -8.86
C LEU A 29 -0.97 -6.11 -9.90
N GLY A 30 0.13 -6.85 -10.06
CA GLY A 30 1.24 -6.45 -10.93
C GLY A 30 2.15 -5.39 -10.34
N ILE A 31 2.07 -5.18 -9.02
CA ILE A 31 2.89 -4.23 -8.28
C ILE A 31 4.23 -4.89 -7.96
N ASP A 32 5.30 -4.23 -8.38
CA ASP A 32 6.69 -4.56 -8.11
C ASP A 32 7.08 -4.11 -6.69
N SER A 33 8.10 -4.75 -6.12
CA SER A 33 8.87 -4.17 -5.01
C SER A 33 9.23 -2.69 -5.15
N LEU A 34 9.55 -2.19 -6.35
CA LEU A 34 9.83 -0.78 -6.63
C LEU A 34 8.58 0.09 -6.44
N ASP A 35 7.43 -0.33 -6.97
CA ASP A 35 6.16 0.39 -6.83
C ASP A 35 5.73 0.46 -5.35
N THR A 36 5.96 -0.61 -4.58
CA THR A 36 5.71 -0.60 -3.14
C THR A 36 6.62 0.37 -2.38
N VAL A 37 7.88 0.54 -2.82
CA VAL A 37 8.81 1.49 -2.22
C VAL A 37 8.37 2.92 -2.50
N GLU A 38 8.00 3.26 -3.74
CA GLU A 38 7.49 4.60 -4.08
C GLU A 38 6.25 4.95 -3.26
N MET A 39 5.30 4.02 -3.16
CA MET A 39 4.07 4.22 -2.39
C MET A 39 4.36 4.44 -0.89
N VAL A 40 5.31 3.70 -0.33
CA VAL A 40 5.70 3.90 1.07
C VAL A 40 6.40 5.24 1.26
N MET A 41 7.28 5.65 0.36
CA MET A 41 7.92 6.98 0.43
C MET A 41 6.89 8.12 0.34
N ASP A 42 5.89 8.01 -0.53
CA ASP A 42 4.79 8.98 -0.63
C ASP A 42 3.97 9.04 0.67
N LEU A 43 3.69 7.87 1.27
CA LEU A 43 2.99 7.76 2.54
C LEU A 43 3.81 8.31 3.70
N GLU A 44 5.12 8.06 3.74
CA GLU A 44 6.06 8.63 4.72
C GLU A 44 6.03 10.16 4.67
N GLU A 45 6.07 10.74 3.46
CA GLU A 45 6.05 12.20 3.28
C GLU A 45 4.67 12.80 3.60
N GLU A 46 3.57 12.17 3.19
CA GLU A 46 2.20 12.64 3.47
C GLU A 46 1.88 12.60 4.97
N LEU A 47 2.33 11.55 5.65
CA LEU A 47 2.00 11.29 7.06
C LEU A 47 3.06 11.82 8.02
N GLY A 48 4.26 12.14 7.52
CA GLY A 48 5.39 12.59 8.34
C GLY A 48 5.93 11.52 9.28
N VAL A 49 5.81 10.25 8.90
CA VAL A 49 6.30 9.10 9.67
C VAL A 49 7.35 8.34 8.87
N GLU A 50 8.21 7.58 9.56
CA GLU A 50 9.23 6.74 8.94
C GLU A 50 8.71 5.29 8.92
N LEU A 51 8.42 4.79 7.72
CA LEU A 51 7.89 3.46 7.43
C LEU A 51 9.05 2.59 6.95
N GLU A 52 9.92 2.18 7.88
CA GLU A 52 10.96 1.19 7.60
C GLU A 52 10.30 -0.16 7.26
N LEU A 53 10.08 -0.42 5.97
CA LEU A 53 9.66 -1.71 5.43
C LEU A 53 10.81 -2.73 5.58
N GLU A 54 11.08 -3.18 6.80
CA GLU A 54 12.00 -4.30 7.06
C GLU A 54 11.37 -5.64 6.66
N GLU A 55 10.04 -5.73 6.70
CA GLU A 55 9.28 -6.92 6.32
C GLU A 55 8.53 -6.69 5.00
N LYS A 56 8.61 -7.69 4.11
CA LYS A 56 7.83 -7.70 2.86
C LYS A 56 6.34 -7.76 3.19
N VAL A 57 5.63 -6.66 2.97
CA VAL A 57 4.17 -6.68 2.89
C VAL A 57 3.75 -7.47 1.66
N SER A 58 2.94 -8.51 1.86
CA SER A 58 2.53 -9.39 0.75
C SER A 58 1.15 -9.00 0.23
N THR A 59 0.29 -8.52 1.13
CA THR A 59 -1.09 -8.14 0.85
C THR A 59 -1.36 -6.66 1.09
N VAL A 60 -2.36 -6.12 0.38
CA VAL A 60 -2.80 -4.72 0.56
C VAL A 60 -3.26 -4.47 2.00
N GLY A 61 -3.93 -5.45 2.62
CA GLY A 61 -4.33 -5.36 4.03
C GLY A 61 -3.15 -5.22 4.99
N GLU A 62 -2.10 -6.02 4.81
CA GLU A 62 -0.90 -5.94 5.65
C GLU A 62 -0.20 -4.59 5.55
N LEU A 63 -0.09 -4.01 4.35
CA LEU A 63 0.49 -2.68 4.18
C LEU A 63 -0.35 -1.62 4.90
N VAL A 64 -1.67 -1.70 4.76
CA VAL A 64 -2.60 -0.76 5.40
C VAL A 64 -2.49 -0.83 6.91
N ASP A 65 -2.52 -2.04 7.47
CA ASP A 65 -2.39 -2.25 8.91
C ASP A 65 -1.02 -1.79 9.43
N PHE A 66 0.04 -2.04 8.65
CA PHE A 66 1.40 -1.58 8.98
C PHE A 66 1.49 -0.06 9.04
N VAL A 67 0.94 0.62 8.02
CA VAL A 67 0.92 2.10 7.97
C VAL A 67 0.05 2.65 9.10
N GLU A 68 -1.13 2.08 9.37
CA GLU A 68 -1.99 2.53 10.47
C GLU A 68 -1.30 2.37 11.83
N SER A 69 -0.57 1.28 12.05
CA SER A 69 0.19 1.02 13.28
C SER A 69 1.31 2.04 13.53
N LYS A 70 1.81 2.71 12.48
CA LYS A 70 2.91 3.69 12.56
C LYS A 70 2.43 5.13 12.70
N VAL A 71 1.18 5.41 12.35
CA VAL A 71 0.57 6.75 12.29
C VAL A 71 -0.32 7.04 13.51
N GLU A 72 -0.33 6.15 14.52
CA GLU A 72 -1.14 6.31 15.75
C GLU A 72 -0.85 7.59 16.54
#